data_AF-A0A6B0Z164-F1
#
_entry.id   AF-A0A6B0Z164-F1
#
_cell.length_a   1.000
_cell.length_b   1.000
_cell.length_c   1.000
_cell.angle_alpha   90.00
_cell.angle_beta   90.00
_cell.angle_gamma   90.00
#
_symmetry.space_group_name_H-M   'P 1'
#
loop_
_entity.id
_entity.type
_entity.pdbx_description
1 polymer ?
#
loop_
_entity_poly.entity_id
_entity_poly.type
_entity_poly.pdbx_seq_one_letter_code
_entity_poly.pdbx_strand_id
1 'polypeptide(L)' 'MNRNKKVGYTYYGRGGAKHTGITNNPKRRRSEHNRKTGGNGFLKVRTGQMTKRNARRWEKGQRNTRGY' A
#
# COMPACT_ATOMS: atom_id res chain seq x y z
N MET A 1 -8.26 -11.03 -12.50
CA MET A 1 -8.16 -10.09 -11.36
C MET A 1 -9.36 -9.14 -11.38
N ASN A 2 -10.20 -9.16 -10.34
CA ASN A 2 -11.40 -8.33 -10.28
C ASN A 2 -11.04 -6.84 -10.10
N ARG A 3 -11.28 -6.01 -11.12
CA ARG A 3 -10.84 -4.59 -11.18
C ARG A 3 -11.37 -3.71 -10.05
N ASN A 4 -12.46 -4.13 -9.40
CA ASN A 4 -13.13 -3.41 -8.31
C ASN A 4 -12.60 -3.71 -6.90
N LYS A 5 -11.79 -4.75 -6.73
CA LYS A 5 -11.23 -5.11 -5.42
C LYS A 5 -9.85 -4.49 -5.23
N LYS A 6 -9.62 -3.91 -4.06
CA LYS A 6 -8.36 -3.29 -3.63
C LYS A 6 -7.86 -4.00 -2.38
N VAL A 7 -6.56 -3.98 -2.18
CA VAL A 7 -5.90 -4.36 -0.93
C VAL A 7 -5.17 -3.15 -0.37
N GLY A 8 -5.20 -3.01 0.95
CA GLY A 8 -4.31 -2.14 1.69
C GLY A 8 -2.91 -2.74 1.74
N TYR A 9 -1.91 -1.89 1.57
CA TYR A 9 -0.51 -2.29 1.64
C TYR A 9 0.32 -1.23 2.36
N THR A 10 1.46 -1.66 2.86
CA THR A 10 2.53 -0.78 3.32
C THR A 10 3.81 -1.14 2.60
N TYR A 11 4.41 -0.14 1.96
CA TYR A 11 5.71 -0.21 1.34
C TYR A 11 6.78 0.28 2.32
N TYR A 12 7.88 -0.47 2.36
CA TYR A 12 9.07 -0.19 3.14
C TYR A 12 10.24 -0.05 2.16
N GLY A 13 10.70 1.17 1.97
CA GLY A 13 11.81 1.52 1.09
C GLY A 13 13.11 1.78 1.85
N ARG A 14 14.18 2.07 1.10
CA ARG A 14 15.49 2.45 1.61
C ARG A 14 15.39 3.73 2.46
N GLY A 15 16.16 3.81 3.55
CA GLY A 15 16.21 5.00 4.42
C GLY A 15 14.99 5.19 5.33
N GLY A 16 14.27 4.11 5.69
CA GLY A 16 13.10 4.20 6.58
C GLY A 16 11.83 4.75 5.90
N ALA A 17 11.85 4.91 4.57
CA ALA A 17 10.70 5.37 3.81
C ALA A 17 9.52 4.39 3.94
N LYS A 18 8.48 4.80 4.69
CA LYS A 18 7.26 4.03 4.90
C LYS A 18 6.06 4.71 4.25
N HIS A 19 5.46 4.03 3.28
CA HIS A 19 4.26 4.50 2.59
C HIS A 19 3.13 3.47 2.68
N THR A 20 1.99 3.88 3.23
CA THR A 20 0.78 3.06 3.27
C THR A 20 -0.19 3.56 2.20
N GLY A 21 -0.79 2.65 1.46
CA GLY A 21 -1.82 2.98 0.49
C GLY A 21 -2.65 1.79 0.05
N ILE A 22 -3.46 1.99 -1.00
CA ILE A 22 -4.31 0.94 -1.58
C ILE A 22 -3.95 0.64 -3.04
N THR A 23 -4.03 -0.64 -3.43
CA THR A 23 -3.78 -1.08 -4.81
C THR A 23 -4.63 -2.28 -5.19
N ASN A 24 -4.93 -2.43 -6.47
CA ASN A 24 -5.50 -3.67 -7.02
C ASN A 24 -4.40 -4.65 -7.47
N ASN A 25 -3.16 -4.18 -7.63
CA ASN A 25 -2.02 -5.01 -8.02
C ASN A 25 -0.80 -4.67 -7.16
N PRO A 26 -0.52 -5.48 -6.11
CA PRO A 26 0.62 -5.28 -5.22
C PRO A 26 1.97 -5.43 -5.92
N LYS A 27 2.10 -6.41 -6.82
CA LYS A 27 3.36 -6.66 -7.55
C LYS A 27 3.74 -5.46 -8.41
N ARG A 28 2.79 -4.97 -9.23
CA ARG A 28 3.01 -3.78 -10.07
C ARG A 28 3.33 -2.55 -9.22
N ARG A 29 2.60 -2.34 -8.11
CA ARG A 29 2.80 -1.20 -7.22
C ARG A 29 4.16 -1.23 -6.51
N ARG A 30 4.68 -2.41 -6.15
CA ARG A 30 6.05 -2.55 -5.62
C ARG A 30 7.07 -2.10 -6.65
N SER A 31 6.95 -2.53 -7.90
CA SER A 31 7.87 -2.12 -8.97
C SER A 31 7.77 -0.62 -9.30
N GLU A 32 6.59 0.00 -9.16
CA GLU A 32 6.44 1.46 -9.26
C GLU A 32 7.19 2.18 -8.11
N HIS A 33 7.06 1.70 -6.87
CA HIS A 33 7.78 2.27 -5.72
C HIS A 33 9.29 2.08 -5.82
N ASN A 34 9.77 0.90 -6.22
CA ASN A 34 11.19 0.62 -6.38
C ASN A 34 11.83 1.53 -7.43
N ARG A 35 11.13 1.77 -8.55
CA ARG A 35 11.57 2.74 -9.58
C ARG A 35 11.62 4.18 -9.05
N LYS A 36 10.61 4.59 -8.28
CA LYS A 36 10.55 5.96 -7.72
C LYS A 36 11.57 6.21 -6.61
N THR A 37 11.85 5.19 -5.80
CA THR A 37 12.77 5.30 -4.64
C THR A 37 14.20 4.85 -4.95
N GLY A 38 14.48 4.46 -6.20
CA GLY A 38 15.81 4.06 -6.65
C GLY A 38 16.36 2.82 -5.94
N GLY A 39 15.50 1.90 -5.48
CA GLY A 39 15.96 0.83 -4.59
C GLY A 39 15.06 -0.40 -4.45
N ASN A 40 15.56 -1.36 -3.67
CA ASN A 40 14.93 -2.65 -3.37
C ASN A 40 14.06 -2.59 -2.11
N GLY A 41 12.96 -1.85 -2.17
CA GLY A 41 11.95 -1.92 -1.11
C GLY A 41 11.05 -3.14 -1.25
N PHE A 42 10.34 -3.47 -0.16
CA PHE A 42 9.33 -4.52 -0.16
C PHE A 42 7.95 -3.95 0.18
N LEU A 43 6.93 -4.53 -0.45
CA LEU A 43 5.54 -4.16 -0.27
C LEU A 43 4.83 -5.27 0.48
N LYS A 44 4.35 -4.98 1.68
CA LYS A 44 3.58 -5.90 2.51
C LYS A 44 2.09 -5.61 2.36
N VAL A 45 1.34 -6.58 1.87
CA VAL A 45 -0.13 -6.51 1.87
C VAL A 45 -0.61 -6.67 3.32
N ARG A 46 -1.48 -5.76 3.77
CA ARG A 46 -1.98 -5.70 5.14
C ARG A 46 -3.43 -6.15 5.26
N THR A 47 -4.13 -6.26 4.14
CA THR A 47 -5.55 -6.61 4.12
C THR A 47 -5.86 -7.64 3.05
N GLY A 48 -6.97 -8.36 3.23
CA GLY A 48 -7.61 -9.10 2.13
C GLY A 48 -8.17 -8.17 1.05
N GLN A 49 -8.67 -8.78 -0.03
CA GLN A 49 -9.37 -8.06 -1.09
C GLN A 49 -10.68 -7.46 -0.56
N MET A 50 -10.84 -6.15 -0.73
CA MET A 50 -12.02 -5.42 -0.28
C MET A 50 -12.51 -4.43 -1.33
N THR A 51 -13.72 -3.91 -1.15
CA THR A 51 -14.27 -2.87 -2.02
C THR A 51 -13.44 -1.58 -1.93
N LYS A 52 -13.47 -0.76 -2.98
CA LYS A 52 -12.79 0.55 -3.00
C LYS A 52 -13.16 1.43 -1.79
N ARG A 53 -14.42 1.40 -1.35
CA ARG A 53 -14.90 2.14 -0.17
C ARG A 53 -14.22 1.68 1.11
N ASN A 54 -14.16 0.36 1.34
CA ASN A 54 -13.52 -0.20 2.54
C ASN A 54 -12.01 0.02 2.51
N ALA A 55 -11.38 -0.10 1.33
CA ALA A 55 -9.95 0.17 1.18
C ALA A 55 -9.60 1.62 1.54
N ARG A 56 -10.39 2.60 1.09
CA ARG A 56 -10.21 4.02 1.45
C ARG A 56 -10.41 4.27 2.95
N ARG A 57 -11.41 3.63 3.57
CA ARG A 57 -11.62 3.72 5.03
C ARG A 57 -10.41 3.18 5.80
N TRP A 58 -9.89 2.03 5.38
CA TRP A 58 -8.68 1.45 5.95
C TRP A 58 -7.47 2.39 5.77
N GLU A 59 -7.23 2.90 4.56
CA GLU A 59 -6.13 3.82 4.27
C GLU A 59 -6.19 5.09 5.13
N LYS A 60 -7.38 5.66 5.33
CA LYS A 60 -7.59 6.81 6.23
C LYS A 60 -7.29 6.45 7.69
N GLY A 61 -7.73 5.27 8.16
CA GLY A 61 -7.42 4.78 9.51
C GLY A 61 -5.93 4.58 9.77
N GLN A 62 -5.16 4.18 8.75
CA GLN A 62 -3.70 4.05 8.85
C GLN A 62 -2.95 5.40 8.84
N ARG A 63 -3.58 6.48 8.36
CA ARG A 63 -3.04 7.84 8.45
C ARG A 63 -3.22 8.44 9.84
N ASN A 64 -4.36 8.15 10.48
CA ASN A 64 -4.68 8.66 11.81
C ASN A 64 -3.90 7.96 12.94
N THR A 65 -3.27 6.81 12.67
CA THR A 65 -2.44 6.07 13.66
C THR A 65 -0.98 6.56 13.73
N ARG A 66 -0.65 7.68 13.06
CA ARG A 66 0.68 8.32 13.09
C ARG A 66 0.81 9.47 14.10
N GLY A 67 -0.21 9.69 14.95
CA GLY A 67 -0.18 10.71 16.00
C GLY A 67 -0.63 10.12 17.34
N TYR A 68 0.31 9.51 18.05
CA TYR A 68 0.37 9.36 19.51
C TYR A 68 1.85 9.22 19.88
#